data_AF-A0A4Q1VF15-F1
#
_entry.id   AF-A0A4Q1VF15-F1
#
_cell.length_a   1.000
_cell.length_b   1.000
_cell.length_c   1.000
_cell.angle_alpha   90.00
_cell.angle_beta   90.00
_cell.angle_gamma   90.00
#
_symmetry.space_group_name_H-M   'P 1'
#
loop_
_entity.id
_entity.type
_entity.pdbx_description
1 polymer ?
#
loop_
_entity_poly.entity_id
_entity_poly.type
_entity_poly.pdbx_seq_one_letter_code
_entity_poly.pdbx_strand_id
1 'polypeptide(L)' 'MSKKTRLIVTMVIIEAALAGIWWYLARFGMANPDRVTPDFQAVVGQTMGMAMGGLLGIGFILFFVAARNDRKAAQDKARR' A
#
# COMPACT_ATOMS: atom_id res chain seq x y z
N MET A 1 14.73 -15.13 -7.03
CA MET A 1 14.41 -13.75 -6.59
C MET A 1 14.96 -13.51 -5.19
N SER A 2 15.62 -12.38 -4.95
CA SER A 2 16.02 -11.98 -3.60
C SER A 2 14.78 -11.76 -2.73
N LYS A 3 14.85 -12.12 -1.45
CA LYS A 3 13.73 -12.00 -0.48
C LYS A 3 13.17 -10.58 -0.46
N LYS A 4 14.02 -9.57 -0.69
CA LYS A 4 13.67 -8.15 -0.82
C LYS A 4 12.72 -7.87 -2.00
N THR A 5 13.06 -8.37 -3.20
CA THR A 5 12.25 -8.17 -4.41
C THR A 5 10.88 -8.83 -4.26
N ARG A 6 10.82 -10.02 -3.67
CA ARG A 6 9.55 -10.72 -3.44
C ARG A 6 8.65 -9.93 -2.49
N LEU A 7 9.21 -9.36 -1.42
CA LEU A 7 8.47 -8.54 -0.46
C LEU A 7 7.87 -7.29 -1.13
N ILE A 8 8.67 -6.56 -1.90
CA ILE A 8 8.23 -5.35 -2.60
C ILE A 8 7.13 -5.68 -3.62
N VAL A 9 7.33 -6.74 -4.42
CA VAL A 9 6.33 -7.18 -5.40
C VAL A 9 5.01 -7.58 -4.73
N THR A 10 5.06 -8.35 -3.64
CA THR A 10 3.86 -8.72 -2.88
C THR A 10 3.15 -7.48 -2.31
N MET A 11 3.91 -6.50 -1.81
CA MET A 11 3.33 -5.27 -1.29
C MET A 11 2.62 -4.47 -2.39
N VAL A 12 3.23 -4.34 -3.57
CA VAL A 12 2.62 -3.68 -4.74
C VAL A 12 1.35 -4.39 -5.20
N ILE A 13 1.33 -5.73 -5.19
CA ILE A 13 0.12 -6.50 -5.54
C ILE A 13 -1.01 -6.24 -4.54
N ILE A 14 -0.70 -6.19 -3.24
CA ILE A 14 -1.68 -5.93 -2.19
C ILE A 14 -2.24 -4.51 -2.31
N GLU A 15 -1.39 -3.51 -2.55
CA GLU A 15 -1.79 -2.13 -2.79
C GLU A 15 -2.71 -2.00 -4.01
N ALA A 16 -2.37 -2.66 -5.12
CA ALA A 16 -3.19 -2.66 -6.33
C ALA A 16 -4.56 -3.33 -6.10
N ALA A 17 -4.60 -4.43 -5.35
CA ALA A 17 -5.84 -5.10 -4.99
C ALA A 17 -6.73 -4.22 -4.09
N LEU A 18 -6.14 -3.58 -3.07
CA LEU A 18 -6.85 -2.66 -2.18
C LEU A 18 -7.38 -1.43 -2.93
N ALA A 19 -6.58 -0.84 -3.82
CA ALA A 19 -7.00 0.27 -4.66
C ALA A 19 -8.19 -0.12 -5.55
N GLY A 20 -8.14 -1.32 -6.14
CA GLY A 20 -9.23 -1.85 -6.97
C GLY A 20 -10.51 -2.09 -6.16
N ILE A 21 -10.40 -2.67 -4.97
CA ILE A 21 -11.54 -2.91 -4.07
C ILE A 21 -12.15 -1.58 -3.61
N TRP A 22 -11.33 -0.59 -3.26
CA TRP A 22 -11.81 0.75 -2.91
C TRP A 22 -12.55 1.41 -4.08
N TRP A 23 -11.97 1.37 -5.29
CA TRP A 23 -12.61 1.93 -6.48
C TRP A 23 -13.95 1.27 -6.77
N TYR A 24 -14.03 -0.06 -6.65
CA TYR A 24 -15.27 -0.81 -6.82
C TYR A 24 -16.32 -0.41 -5.78
N LEU A 25 -15.95 -0.36 -4.50
CA LEU A 25 -16.86 0.04 -3.41
C LEU A 25 -17.33 1.48 -3.58
N ALA A 26 -16.43 2.42 -3.89
CA ALA A 26 -16.78 3.81 -4.15
C ALA A 26 -17.73 3.94 -5.34
N ARG A 27 -17.50 3.19 -6.42
CA ARG A 27 -18.40 3.16 -7.58
C ARG A 27 -19.75 2.54 -7.24
N PHE A 28 -19.77 1.47 -6.45
CA PHE A 28 -20.99 0.78 -6.03
C PHE A 28 -21.88 1.69 -5.16
N GLY A 29 -21.28 2.41 -4.20
CA GLY A 29 -21.99 3.37 -3.35
C GLY A 29 -22.57 4.56 -4.11
N MET A 30 -21.86 5.07 -5.12
CA MET A 30 -22.39 6.12 -6.00
C MET A 30 -23.48 5.62 -6.95
N ALA A 31 -23.42 4.36 -7.39
CA ALA A 31 -24.36 3.80 -8.36
C ALA A 31 -25.67 3.28 -7.73
N ASN A 32 -25.66 2.96 -6.43
CA ASN A 32 -26.83 2.44 -5.72
C ASN A 32 -27.09 3.21 -4.42
N PRO A 33 -27.35 4.53 -4.48
CA PRO A 33 -27.53 5.36 -3.29
C PRO A 33 -28.66 4.86 -2.37
N ASP A 34 -29.71 4.23 -2.92
CA ASP A 34 -30.83 3.67 -2.15
C ASP A 34 -30.50 2.36 -1.41
N ARG A 35 -29.38 1.70 -1.76
CA ARG A 35 -28.97 0.41 -1.17
C ARG A 35 -27.80 0.54 -0.21
N VAL A 36 -27.23 1.73 -0.06
CA VAL A 36 -26.11 1.98 0.85
C VAL A 36 -26.52 2.94 1.95
N THR A 37 -25.91 2.78 3.12
CA THR A 37 -26.10 3.72 4.23
C THR A 37 -25.52 5.09 3.87
N PRO A 38 -26.07 6.19 4.40
CA PRO A 38 -25.56 7.55 4.15
C PRO A 38 -24.06 7.68 4.47
N ASP A 39 -23.58 6.95 5.47
CA ASP A 39 -22.18 6.96 5.91
C ASP A 39 -21.27 6.04 5.09
N PHE A 40 -21.80 5.28 4.13
CA PHE A 40 -21.05 4.27 3.39
C PHE A 40 -19.80 4.85 2.72
N GLN A 41 -19.92 6.00 2.07
CA GLN A 41 -18.80 6.63 1.37
C GLN A 41 -17.75 7.16 2.36
N ALA A 42 -18.18 7.68 3.52
CA ALA A 42 -17.29 8.15 4.58
C ALA A 42 -16.55 7.00 5.26
N VAL A 43 -17.24 5.91 5.59
CA VAL A 43 -16.64 4.70 6.18
C VAL A 43 -15.67 4.04 5.20
N VAL A 44 -16.08 3.84 3.94
CA VAL A 44 -15.21 3.27 2.89
C VAL A 44 -13.97 4.15 2.67
N GLY A 45 -14.15 5.47 2.63
CA GLY A 45 -13.04 6.44 2.53
C GLY A 45 -12.10 6.37 3.72
N GLN A 46 -12.62 6.31 4.95
CA GLN A 46 -11.82 6.25 6.17
C GLN A 46 -11.06 4.93 6.28
N THR A 47 -11.74 3.80 6.07
CA THR A 47 -11.12 2.46 6.14
C THR A 47 -10.06 2.30 5.05
N MET A 48 -10.35 2.68 3.81
CA MET A 48 -9.39 2.52 2.71
C MET A 48 -8.26 3.54 2.78
N GLY A 49 -8.53 4.77 3.22
CA GLY A 49 -7.49 5.77 3.49
C GLY A 49 -6.54 5.32 4.61
N MET A 50 -7.06 4.70 5.67
CA MET A 50 -6.24 4.15 6.75
C MET A 50 -5.45 2.91 6.29
N ALA A 51 -6.06 2.02 5.50
CA ALA A 51 -5.41 0.82 4.99
C ALA A 51 -4.31 1.14 3.97
N MET A 52 -4.60 1.95 2.95
CA MET A 52 -3.64 2.37 1.92
C MET A 52 -2.58 3.31 2.51
N GLY A 53 -2.96 4.24 3.40
CA GLY A 53 -2.01 5.10 4.10
C GLY A 53 -1.08 4.33 5.04
N GLY A 54 -1.59 3.32 5.74
CA GLY A 54 -0.81 2.45 6.61
C GLY A 54 0.17 1.57 5.83
N LEU A 55 -0.28 0.93 4.74
CA LEU A 55 0.58 0.13 3.88
C LEU A 55 1.63 0.98 3.15
N LEU A 56 1.26 2.15 2.60
CA LEU A 56 2.22 3.07 2.01
C LEU A 56 3.21 3.60 3.07
N GLY A 57 2.76 3.92 4.27
CA GLY A 57 3.62 4.36 5.38
C GLY A 57 4.66 3.31 5.75
N ILE A 58 4.24 2.06 5.93
CA ILE A 58 5.14 0.92 6.19
C ILE A 58 6.07 0.70 4.98
N GLY A 59 5.54 0.80 3.77
CA GLY A 59 6.28 0.70 2.53
C GLY A 59 7.39 1.74 2.40
N PHE A 60 7.09 2.99 2.74
CA PHE A 60 8.04 4.09 2.72
C PHE A 60 9.15 3.88 3.74
N ILE A 61 8.81 3.43 4.96
CA ILE A 61 9.79 3.09 6.00
C ILE A 61 10.69 1.95 5.51
N LEU A 62 10.12 0.87 4.97
CA LEU A 62 10.87 -0.27 4.45
C LEU A 62 11.76 0.13 3.26
N PHE A 63 11.29 1.01 2.38
CA PHE A 63 12.09 1.56 1.29
C PHE A 63 13.26 2.38 1.82
N PHE A 64 13.04 3.26 2.80
CA PHE A 64 14.10 4.09 3.38
C PHE A 64 15.13 3.25 4.14
N VAL A 65 14.68 2.24 4.90
CA VAL A 65 15.55 1.27 5.57
C VAL A 65 16.32 0.44 4.56
N ALA A 66 15.66 -0.05 3.50
CA ALA A 66 16.32 -0.80 2.43
C ALA A 66 17.35 0.06 1.68
N ALA A 67 17.04 1.32 1.37
CA ALA A 67 17.95 2.27 0.73
C ALA A 67 19.16 2.61 1.63
N ARG A 68 18.95 2.76 2.95
CA ARG A 68 20.06 2.90 3.92
C ARG A 68 20.90 1.63 4.00
N ASN A 69 20.28 0.46 3.96
CA ASN A 69 20.98 -0.81 4.03
C ASN A 69 21.75 -1.14 2.75
N ASP A 70 21.25 -0.75 1.57
CA ASP A 70 21.98 -0.87 0.30
C ASP A 70 23.15 0.11 0.24
N ARG A 71 23.03 1.34 0.76
CA ARG A 71 24.18 2.24 0.94
C ARG A 71 25.26 1.61 1.83
N LYS A 72 24.88 0.98 2.95
CA LYS A 72 25.82 0.27 3.82
C LYS A 72 26.46 -0.93 3.14
N ALA A 73 25.70 -1.74 2.41
CA ALA A 73 26.21 -2.89 1.68
C ALA A 73 27.15 -2.47 0.52
N ALA A 74 26.85 -1.35 -0.15
CA ALA A 74 27.73 -0.77 -1.17
C ALA A 74 29.03 -0.21 -0.56
N GLN A 75 28.96 0.40 0.63
CA GLN A 75 30.16 0.87 1.35
C GLN A 75 31.04 -0.26 1.87
N ASP A 76 30.46 -1.36 2.36
CA ASP A 76 31.23 -2.53 2.82
C ASP A 76 31.95 -3.23 1.65
N LYS A 77 31.30 -3.27 0.47
CA LYS A 77 31.89 -3.79 -0.77
C LYS A 77 32.96 -2.89 -1.38
N ALA A 78 32.99 -1.59 -1.04
CA ALA A 78 34.02 -0.64 -1.45
C ALA A 78 35.18 -0.54 -0.45
N ARG A 79 35.05 -1.14 0.74
CA ARG A 79 36.06 -1.13 1.81
C ARG A 79 36.88 -2.42 1.91
N ARG A 80 36.44 -3.51 1.26
CA ARG A 80 37.22 -4.73 1.02
C ARG A 80 37.93 -4.65 -0.33
#